data_AF-A0AAP0K292-F1
#
_entry.id   AF-A0AAP0K292-F1
#
_cell.length_a   1.000
_cell.length_b   1.000
_cell.length_c   1.000
_cell.angle_alpha   90.00
_cell.angle_beta   90.00
_cell.angle_gamma   90.00
#
_symmetry.space_group_name_H-M   'P 1'
#
loop_
_entity.id
_entity.type
_entity.pdbx_description
1 polymer ?
#
loop_
_entity_poly.entity_id
_entity_poly.type
_entity_poly.pdbx_seq_one_letter_code
_entity_poly.pdbx_strand_id
1 'polypeptide(L)'
;MKRRPFEGQEESNKAFEFMLNYIGTDIASGPLWMEYITFLKALPATTAQEGSQRMTSIRKAYQRAIVTPTHHWEQLWRDYENFENSVSRALAKGLLSEYQPKYNSARAIYRERKKYVEDIDWTMLVVPPTDSYKAGSKLFLNF
;
A
#
# COMPACT_ATOMS: atom_id res chain seq x y z
N MET A 1 23.05 18.81 -19.27
CA MET A 1 22.04 19.29 -18.30
C MET A 1 22.14 18.48 -17.02
N LYS A 2 22.73 19.01 -15.94
CA LYS A 2 22.65 18.39 -14.61
C LYS A 2 21.28 18.74 -14.03
N ARG A 3 20.35 17.78 -13.96
CA ARG A 3 19.11 17.97 -13.20
C ARG A 3 19.48 18.27 -11.75
N ARG A 4 18.88 19.30 -11.15
CA ARG A 4 19.09 19.57 -9.73
C ARG A 4 18.46 18.41 -8.94
N PRO A 5 19.18 17.78 -7.99
CA PRO A 5 18.65 16.63 -7.25
C PRO A 5 17.29 16.89 -6.59
N PHE A 6 17.07 18.14 -6.15
CA PHE A 6 15.82 18.58 -5.51
C PHE A 6 14.60 18.59 -6.44
N GLU A 7 14.75 19.06 -7.69
CA GLU A 7 13.63 19.06 -8.66
C GLU A 7 13.19 17.64 -9.00
N GLY A 8 14.14 16.70 -9.10
CA GLY A 8 13.81 15.29 -9.34
C GLY A 8 13.02 14.66 -8.20
N GLN A 9 13.32 15.03 -6.94
CA GLN A 9 12.64 14.50 -5.76
C GLN A 9 11.20 15.02 -5.63
N GLU A 10 10.97 16.30 -5.86
CA GLU A 10 9.61 16.87 -5.82
C GLU A 10 8.72 16.26 -6.90
N GLU A 11 9.21 16.14 -8.13
CA GLU A 11 8.46 15.51 -9.22
C GLU A 11 8.22 14.01 -8.95
N SER A 12 9.19 13.30 -8.36
CA SER A 12 8.99 11.91 -7.94
C SER A 12 7.92 11.79 -6.87
N ASN A 13 7.90 12.69 -5.88
CA ASN A 13 6.88 12.71 -4.84
C ASN A 13 5.49 12.97 -5.42
N LYS A 14 5.36 13.91 -6.35
CA LYS A 14 4.10 14.18 -7.07
C LYS A 14 3.64 12.94 -7.86
N ALA A 15 4.56 12.24 -8.52
CA ALA A 15 4.25 11.03 -9.26
C ALA A 15 3.75 9.89 -8.35
N PHE A 16 4.40 9.68 -7.19
CA PHE A 16 3.92 8.71 -6.20
C PHE A 16 2.53 9.06 -5.69
N GLU A 17 2.29 10.30 -5.27
CA GLU A 17 0.97 10.74 -4.79
C GLU A 17 -0.10 10.60 -5.87
N PHE A 18 0.23 10.95 -7.12
CA PHE A 18 -0.66 10.71 -8.26
C PHE A 18 -1.00 9.23 -8.38
N MET A 19 -0.01 8.34 -8.47
CA MET A 19 -0.27 6.89 -8.58
C MET A 19 -1.10 6.37 -7.40
N LEU A 20 -0.75 6.72 -6.17
CA LEU A 20 -1.47 6.29 -4.97
C LEU A 20 -2.93 6.77 -4.93
N ASN A 21 -3.25 7.89 -5.58
CA ASN A 21 -4.64 8.36 -5.69
C ASN A 21 -5.47 7.52 -6.66
N TYR A 22 -4.87 6.92 -7.68
CA TYR A 22 -5.59 6.10 -8.67
C TYR A 22 -5.56 4.61 -8.34
N ILE A 23 -4.40 4.07 -7.96
CA ILE A 23 -4.19 2.64 -7.75
C ILE A 23 -3.88 2.28 -6.30
N GLY A 24 -3.79 3.25 -5.39
CA GLY A 24 -3.43 2.99 -4.00
C GLY A 24 -4.49 2.21 -3.21
N THR A 25 -5.69 2.01 -3.74
CA THR A 25 -6.76 1.19 -3.14
C THR A 25 -6.85 -0.22 -3.74
N ASP A 26 -6.04 -0.51 -4.77
CA ASP A 26 -5.98 -1.81 -5.41
C ASP A 26 -5.43 -2.87 -4.44
N ILE A 27 -5.93 -4.10 -4.53
CA ILE A 27 -5.54 -5.19 -3.62
C ILE A 27 -4.04 -5.54 -3.75
N ALA A 28 -3.44 -5.32 -4.92
CA ALA A 28 -2.05 -5.53 -5.22
C ALA A 28 -1.16 -4.30 -5.01
N SER A 29 -1.70 -3.16 -4.54
CA SER A 29 -0.95 -1.90 -4.34
C SER A 29 0.07 -1.89 -3.20
N GLY A 30 0.15 -2.96 -2.40
CA GLY A 30 1.07 -3.05 -1.25
C GLY A 30 2.54 -2.68 -1.55
N PRO A 31 3.16 -3.19 -2.64
CA PRO A 31 4.51 -2.80 -3.04
C PRO A 31 4.67 -1.31 -3.33
N LEU A 32 3.68 -0.67 -3.97
CA LEU A 32 3.72 0.76 -4.25
C LEU A 32 3.75 1.59 -2.95
N TRP A 33 2.98 1.19 -1.93
CA TRP A 33 3.04 1.81 -0.60
C TRP A 33 4.43 1.67 0.03
N MET A 34 5.02 0.47 -0.03
CA MET A 34 6.35 0.20 0.53
C MET A 34 7.45 0.98 -0.18
N GLU A 35 7.40 1.06 -1.51
CA GLU A 35 8.32 1.87 -2.31
C GLU A 35 8.20 3.37 -1.99
N TYR A 36 6.97 3.89 -1.87
CA TYR A 36 6.74 5.28 -1.51
C TYR A 36 7.31 5.62 -0.13
N ILE A 37 7.05 4.76 0.86
CA ILE A 37 7.60 4.94 2.21
C ILE A 37 9.14 4.86 2.21
N THR A 38 9.71 3.95 1.41
CA THR A 38 11.17 3.84 1.24
C THR A 38 11.75 5.09 0.61
N PHE A 39 11.10 5.63 -0.41
CA PHE A 39 11.45 6.90 -1.03
C PHE A 39 11.43 8.05 -0.02
N LEU A 40 10.36 8.18 0.78
CA LEU A 40 10.26 9.22 1.80
C LEU A 40 11.36 9.11 2.87
N LYS A 41 11.71 7.89 3.29
CA LYS A 41 12.82 7.64 4.24
C LYS A 41 14.18 8.06 3.66
N ALA A 42 14.38 7.90 2.36
CA ALA A 42 15.62 8.21 1.67
C ALA A 42 15.81 9.71 1.37
N LEU A 43 14.74 10.53 1.46
CA LEU A 43 14.85 11.98 1.24
C LEU A 43 15.84 12.60 2.23
N PRO A 44 16.78 13.46 1.79
CA PRO A 44 17.71 14.12 2.69
C PRO A 44 16.96 15.05 3.66
N ALA A 45 17.47 15.18 4.88
CA ALA A 45 17.00 16.14 5.86
C ALA A 45 18.23 16.78 6.52
N THR A 46 18.54 18.01 6.10
CA THR A 46 19.72 18.77 6.52
C THR A 46 19.43 19.58 7.77
N THR A 47 18.18 20.02 7.94
CA THR A 47 17.72 20.77 9.12
C THR A 47 16.83 19.92 10.01
N ALA A 48 16.72 20.30 11.29
CA ALA A 48 15.77 19.68 12.22
C ALA A 48 14.32 19.82 11.74
N GLN A 49 13.98 20.95 11.10
CA GLN A 49 12.66 21.20 10.53
C GLN A 49 12.36 20.23 9.37
N GLU A 50 13.29 20.05 8.44
CA GLU A 50 13.18 19.05 7.35
C GLU A 50 13.05 17.64 7.92
N GLY A 51 13.80 17.30 8.97
CA GLY A 51 13.71 16.01 9.65
C GLY A 51 12.32 15.75 10.23
N SER A 52 11.74 16.75 10.89
CA SER A 52 10.38 16.69 11.44
C SER A 52 9.31 16.57 10.34
N GLN A 53 9.46 17.33 9.25
CA GLN A 53 8.55 17.27 8.11
C GLN A 53 8.60 15.89 7.44
N ARG A 54 9.80 15.35 7.19
CA ARG A 54 9.99 14.02 6.61
C ARG A 54 9.38 12.93 7.50
N MET A 55 9.62 12.99 8.80
CA MET A 55 9.04 12.08 9.78
C MET A 55 7.50 12.12 9.75
N THR A 56 6.93 13.32 9.67
CA THR A 56 5.47 13.51 9.54
C THR A 56 4.92 12.94 8.24
N SER A 57 5.61 13.12 7.11
CA SER A 57 5.22 12.55 5.82
C SER A 57 5.25 11.01 5.84
N ILE A 58 6.31 10.42 6.41
CA ILE A 58 6.43 8.95 6.56
C ILE A 58 5.27 8.41 7.41
N ARG A 59 4.96 9.07 8.54
CA ARG A 59 3.81 8.69 9.38
C ARG A 59 2.51 8.70 8.59
N LYS A 60 2.23 9.80 7.86
CA LYS A 60 1.01 9.92 7.05
C LYS A 60 0.92 8.82 6.00
N ALA A 61 2.03 8.49 5.34
CA ALA A 61 2.08 7.42 4.35
C ALA A 61 1.75 6.04 4.97
N TYR A 62 2.37 5.69 6.11
CA TYR A 62 2.04 4.46 6.83
C TYR A 62 0.57 4.41 7.26
N GLN A 63 0.07 5.49 7.87
CA GLN A 63 -1.30 5.57 8.35
C GLN A 63 -2.33 5.39 7.23
N ARG A 64 -2.04 5.87 6.02
CA ARG A 64 -2.86 5.63 4.82
C ARG A 64 -2.71 4.19 4.31
N ALA A 65 -1.50 3.64 4.31
CA ALA A 65 -1.23 2.28 3.84
C ALA A 65 -1.89 1.20 4.72
N ILE A 66 -1.80 1.31 6.05
CA ILE A 66 -2.33 0.30 6.99
C ILE A 66 -3.86 0.22 7.04
N VAL A 67 -4.55 1.25 6.56
CA VAL A 67 -6.02 1.26 6.42
C VAL A 67 -6.47 0.84 5.01
N THR A 68 -5.53 0.50 4.13
CA THR A 68 -5.82 0.06 2.76
C THR A 68 -5.87 -1.48 2.70
N PRO A 69 -6.97 -2.08 2.18
CA PRO A 69 -7.11 -3.53 2.05
C PRO A 69 -6.20 -4.15 0.94
N THR A 70 -4.91 -4.33 1.24
CA THR A 70 -3.91 -4.87 0.29
C THR A 70 -3.37 -6.24 0.74
N HIS A 71 -2.71 -6.97 -0.16
CA HIS A 71 -2.01 -8.23 0.16
C HIS A 71 -0.97 -8.10 1.29
N HIS A 72 -0.39 -6.91 1.46
CA HIS A 72 0.74 -6.65 2.37
C HIS A 72 0.29 -6.04 3.72
N TRP A 73 -0.99 -6.16 4.08
CA TRP A 73 -1.56 -5.58 5.31
C TRP A 73 -0.74 -5.89 6.56
N GLU A 74 -0.29 -7.13 6.76
CA GLU A 74 0.46 -7.55 7.94
C GLU A 74 1.88 -6.95 7.99
N GLN A 75 2.58 -6.95 6.86
CA GLN A 75 3.91 -6.34 6.74
C GLN A 75 3.84 -4.82 7.01
N LEU A 76 2.88 -4.14 6.41
CA LEU A 76 2.69 -2.69 6.58
C LEU A 76 2.40 -2.32 8.03
N TRP A 77 1.58 -3.13 8.73
CA TRP A 77 1.30 -2.93 10.16
C TRP A 77 2.55 -3.11 11.02
N ARG A 78 3.29 -4.20 10.84
CA ARG A 78 4.52 -4.47 11.59
C ARG A 78 5.55 -3.35 11.39
N ASP A 79 5.72 -2.88 10.16
CA ASP A 79 6.66 -1.81 9.85
C ASP A 79 6.20 -0.46 10.43
N TYR A 80 4.89 -0.21 10.50
CA TYR A 80 4.32 0.95 11.17
C TYR A 80 4.57 0.91 12.69
N GLU A 81 4.36 -0.23 13.34
CA GLU A 81 4.67 -0.43 14.77
C GLU A 81 6.15 -0.15 15.06
N ASN A 82 7.04 -0.71 14.25
CA ASN A 82 8.48 -0.48 14.37
C ASN A 82 8.84 1.00 14.18
N PHE A 83 8.24 1.65 13.18
CA PHE A 83 8.46 3.06 12.91
C PHE A 83 8.04 3.93 14.10
N GLU A 84 6.81 3.82 14.60
CA GLU A 84 6.35 4.69 15.70
C GLU A 84 7.16 4.45 16.99
N ASN A 85 7.49 3.20 17.30
CA ASN A 85 8.34 2.88 18.45
C ASN A 85 9.75 3.48 18.31
N SER A 86 10.30 3.50 17.09
CA SER A 86 11.61 4.12 16.82
C SER A 86 11.59 5.65 16.93
N VAL A 87 10.45 6.30 16.61
CA VAL A 87 10.30 7.75 16.73
C VAL A 87 10.09 8.15 18.19
N SER A 88 9.13 7.53 18.87
CA SER A 88 8.87 7.78 20.29
C SER A 88 7.97 6.69 20.89
N ARG A 89 8.52 5.86 21.77
CA ARG A 89 7.76 4.83 22.51
C ARG A 89 6.58 5.41 23.31
N ALA A 90 6.72 6.61 23.85
CA ALA A 90 5.66 7.27 24.61
C ALA A 90 4.46 7.63 23.72
N LEU A 91 4.73 8.16 22.53
CA LEU A 91 3.68 8.51 21.56
C LEU A 91 3.11 7.26 20.86
N ALA A 92 3.95 6.27 20.58
CA ALA A 92 3.60 5.05 19.86
C ALA A 92 2.39 4.34 20.47
N LYS A 93 2.33 4.21 21.80
CA LYS A 93 1.21 3.53 22.48
C LYS A 93 -0.15 4.13 22.10
N GLY A 94 -0.26 5.46 22.06
CA GLY A 94 -1.49 6.15 21.69
C GLY A 94 -1.84 5.97 20.21
N LEU A 95 -0.87 6.18 19.32
CA LEU A 95 -1.08 6.05 17.87
C LEU A 95 -1.44 4.62 17.46
N LEU A 96 -0.74 3.62 18.00
CA LEU A 96 -1.03 2.22 17.71
C LEU A 96 -2.43 1.82 18.23
N SER A 97 -2.80 2.25 19.43
CA SER A 97 -4.16 2.02 19.95
C SER A 97 -5.24 2.69 19.08
N GLU A 98 -4.97 3.87 18.52
CA GLU A 98 -5.92 4.57 17.66
C GLU A 98 -6.10 3.88 16.30
N TYR A 99 -5.01 3.36 15.72
CA TYR A 99 -5.02 2.76 14.39
C TYR A 99 -5.29 1.26 14.36
N GLN A 100 -5.11 0.54 15.48
CA GLN A 100 -5.41 -0.89 15.59
C GLN A 100 -6.82 -1.27 15.09
N PRO A 101 -7.92 -0.61 15.51
CA PRO A 101 -9.25 -0.94 15.00
C PRO A 101 -9.41 -0.64 13.50
N LYS A 102 -8.77 0.43 12.98
CA LYS A 102 -8.81 0.79 11.55
C LYS A 102 -8.11 -0.26 10.70
N TYR A 103 -6.93 -0.71 11.15
CA TYR A 103 -6.19 -1.81 10.55
C TYR A 103 -6.97 -3.13 10.57
N ASN A 104 -7.60 -3.47 11.70
CA ASN A 104 -8.42 -4.68 11.80
C ASN A 104 -9.61 -4.66 10.82
N SER A 105 -10.22 -3.49 10.62
CA SER A 105 -11.27 -3.28 9.62
C SER A 105 -10.74 -3.49 8.19
N ALA A 106 -9.59 -2.87 7.85
CA ALA A 106 -8.96 -3.05 6.54
C ALA A 106 -8.60 -4.51 6.26
N ARG A 107 -8.09 -5.24 7.25
CA ARG A 107 -7.81 -6.68 7.18
C ARG A 107 -9.07 -7.51 6.92
N ALA A 108 -10.19 -7.17 7.57
CA ALA A 108 -11.46 -7.86 7.35
C ALA A 108 -11.95 -7.68 5.91
N ILE A 109 -11.92 -6.43 5.41
CA ILE A 109 -12.28 -6.11 4.02
C ILE A 109 -11.35 -6.82 3.03
N TYR A 110 -10.05 -6.85 3.31
CA TYR A 110 -9.08 -7.57 2.48
C TYR A 110 -9.44 -9.05 2.34
N ARG A 111 -9.76 -9.71 3.46
CA ARG A 111 -10.15 -11.14 3.47
C ARG A 111 -11.42 -11.41 2.68
N GLU A 112 -12.36 -10.47 2.70
CA GLU A 112 -13.58 -10.55 1.89
C GLU A 112 -13.26 -10.37 0.40
N ARG A 113 -12.52 -9.32 0.03
CA ARG A 113 -12.13 -9.03 -1.36
C ARG A 113 -11.31 -10.13 -2.00
N LYS A 114 -10.36 -10.71 -1.25
CA LYS A 114 -9.46 -11.75 -1.75
C LYS A 114 -10.24 -12.93 -2.35
N LYS A 115 -11.36 -13.32 -1.75
CA LYS A 115 -12.21 -14.43 -2.22
C LYS A 115 -12.75 -14.23 -3.63
N TYR A 116 -13.00 -12.98 -4.02
CA TYR A 116 -13.51 -12.66 -5.36
C TYR A 116 -12.40 -12.48 -6.38
N VAL A 117 -11.18 -12.20 -5.92
CA VAL A 117 -10.03 -11.89 -6.78
C VAL A 117 -9.17 -13.13 -7.07
N GLU A 118 -9.16 -14.10 -6.16
CA GLU A 118 -8.31 -15.29 -6.29
C GLU A 118 -8.68 -16.19 -7.49
N ASP A 119 -9.94 -16.16 -7.92
CA ASP A 119 -10.43 -16.93 -9.07
C ASP A 119 -10.35 -16.15 -10.40
N ILE A 120 -9.82 -14.92 -10.39
CA ILE A 120 -9.67 -14.11 -11.61
C ILE A 120 -8.36 -14.46 -12.31
N ASP A 121 -8.47 -14.93 -13.55
CA ASP A 121 -7.32 -15.03 -14.44
C ASP A 121 -6.96 -13.64 -14.99
N TRP A 122 -5.97 -13.01 -14.37
CA TRP A 122 -5.42 -11.71 -14.77
C TRP A 122 -4.74 -11.71 -16.14
N THR A 123 -4.46 -12.88 -16.71
CA THR A 123 -3.82 -13.03 -18.04
C THR A 123 -4.84 -13.22 -19.16
N MET A 124 -6.12 -13.40 -18.82
CA MET A 124 -7.18 -13.59 -19.79
C MET A 124 -7.39 -12.31 -20.62
N LEU A 125 -7.27 -12.44 -21.94
CA LEU A 125 -7.61 -11.35 -22.85
C LEU A 125 -9.13 -11.17 -22.91
N VAL A 126 -9.56 -9.91 -23.00
CA VAL A 126 -10.97 -9.57 -23.21
C VAL A 126 -11.38 -10.11 -24.58
N VAL A 127 -12.26 -11.11 -24.57
CA VAL A 127 -12.87 -11.67 -25.78
C VAL A 127 -14.36 -11.33 -25.79
N PRO A 128 -14.96 -11.02 -26.95
CA PRO A 128 -16.40 -10.80 -27.04
C PRO A 128 -17.14 -12.09 -26.62
N PRO A 129 -18.34 -11.98 -26.01
CA PRO A 129 -19.14 -13.15 -25.67
C PRO A 129 -19.40 -13.98 -26.93
N THR A 130 -18.85 -15.20 -26.97
CA THR A 130 -19.12 -16.19 -28.00
C THR A 130 -19.87 -17.35 -27.33
N ASP A 131 -20.80 -17.98 -28.04
CA ASP A 131 -21.63 -19.09 -27.49
C ASP A 131 -20.82 -20.33 -27.07
N SER A 132 -19.49 -20.30 -27.18
CA SER A 132 -18.58 -21.38 -26.79
C SER A 132 -18.10 -21.28 -25.33
N TYR A 133 -19.01 -21.09 -24.38
CA TYR A 133 -18.71 -21.05 -22.93
C TYR A 133 -18.40 -22.43 -22.30
N LYS A 134 -18.13 -23.47 -23.10
CA LYS A 134 -17.87 -24.84 -22.61
C LYS A 134 -16.65 -25.50 -23.27
N ALA A 135 -15.49 -24.89 -23.13
CA ALA A 135 -14.21 -25.56 -23.41
C ALA A 135 -13.20 -25.35 -22.27
N GLY A 136 -13.65 -25.52 -21.03
CA GLY A 136 -12.78 -25.42 -19.84
C GLY A 136 -13.34 -26.08 -18.57
N SER A 137 -14.65 -26.31 -18.48
CA SER A 137 -15.28 -27.03 -17.38
C SER A 137 -15.29 -28.55 -17.59
N LYS A 138 -14.12 -29.14 -17.80
CA LYS A 138 -13.87 -30.54 -17.41
C LYS A 138 -12.98 -30.46 -16.19
N LEU A 139 -13.55 -30.58 -14.99
CA LEU A 139 -12.90 -31.14 -13.78
C LEU A 139 -13.75 -31.01 -12.49
N PHE A 140 -15.05 -30.76 -12.56
CA PHE A 140 -15.94 -30.95 -11.40
C PHE A 140 -17.10 -31.86 -11.77
N LEU A 141 -16.84 -33.16 -11.73
CA LEU A 141 -17.77 -34.23 -11.42
C LEU A 141 -16.94 -35.51 -11.29
N ASN A 142 -16.43 -35.77 -10.09
CA ASN A 142 -16.18 -37.15 -9.65
C ASN A 142 -17.17 -37.43 -8.53
N PHE A 143 -17.79 -38.60 -8.67
CA PHE A 143 -18.82 -39.21 -7.83
C PHE A 143 -18.48 -39.20 -6.33
#